data_AF-A0A2I0IBM7-F1
#
_entry.id   AF-A0A2I0IBM7-F1
#
_cell.length_a   1.000
_cell.length_b   1.000
_cell.length_c   1.000
_cell.angle_alpha   90.00
_cell.angle_beta   90.00
_cell.angle_gamma   90.00
#
_symmetry.space_group_name_H-M   'P 1'
#
loop_
_entity.id
_entity.type
_entity.pdbx_description
1 polymer ?
#
loop_
_entity_poly.entity_id
_entity_poly.type
_entity_poly.pdbx_seq_one_letter_code
_entity_poly.pdbx_strand_id
1 'polypeptide(L)'
;MGGQEVKAIVPESVLKKRKRNEEWALAKKQEIEVAKKQAREKRKVIYKQAEKFSAEYEEQAKELVRLKREAKLKGGFYVEPEAKLLFIIRIRGINAVDPKTRKILQLLRLRQV
;
A
#
# COMPACT_ATOMS: atom_id res chain seq x y z
N MET A 1 -26.48 -57.54 -32.19
CA MET A 1 -27.10 -57.18 -30.89
C MET A 1 -26.02 -57.29 -29.83
N GLY A 2 -25.68 -56.31 -29.02
CA GLY A 2 -26.14 -54.94 -28.90
C GLY A 2 -25.06 -54.18 -28.13
N GLY A 3 -24.68 -53.01 -28.62
CA GLY A 3 -23.89 -52.07 -27.83
C GLY A 3 -24.76 -51.55 -26.70
N GLN A 4 -24.52 -52.02 -25.49
CA GLN A 4 -25.08 -51.39 -24.30
C GLN A 4 -24.17 -50.24 -23.92
N GLU A 5 -24.61 -49.03 -24.25
CA GLU A 5 -24.08 -47.80 -23.67
C GLU A 5 -24.20 -47.89 -22.15
N VAL A 6 -23.08 -48.18 -21.48
CA VAL A 6 -22.99 -48.09 -20.03
C VAL A 6 -23.06 -46.61 -19.67
N LYS A 7 -24.27 -46.08 -19.54
CA LYS A 7 -24.53 -44.71 -19.10
C LYS A 7 -23.89 -44.57 -17.72
N ALA A 8 -22.71 -43.93 -17.66
CA ALA A 8 -21.86 -43.90 -16.48
C ALA A 8 -22.65 -43.41 -15.25
N ILE A 9 -22.93 -44.31 -14.31
CA ILE A 9 -23.61 -44.00 -13.06
C ILE A 9 -22.62 -43.19 -12.21
N VAL A 10 -22.85 -41.89 -12.11
CA VAL A 10 -21.97 -40.99 -11.35
C VAL A 10 -22.03 -41.39 -9.87
N PRO A 11 -20.89 -41.65 -9.22
CA PRO A 11 -20.87 -42.03 -7.81
C PRO A 11 -21.48 -40.94 -6.90
N GLU A 12 -22.23 -41.35 -5.87
CA GLU A 12 -22.89 -40.45 -4.94
C GLU A 12 -21.91 -39.48 -4.24
N SER A 13 -20.67 -39.93 -4.01
CA SER A 13 -19.58 -39.10 -3.46
C SER A 13 -19.22 -37.92 -4.36
N VAL A 14 -19.26 -38.11 -5.69
CA VAL A 14 -19.00 -37.06 -6.69
C VAL A 14 -20.14 -36.05 -6.70
N LEU A 15 -21.40 -36.51 -6.58
CA LEU A 15 -22.57 -35.62 -6.50
C LEU A 15 -22.55 -34.76 -5.23
N LYS A 16 -22.18 -35.34 -4.07
CA LYS A 16 -22.00 -34.60 -2.81
C LYS A 16 -20.88 -33.56 -2.89
N LYS A 17 -19.77 -33.89 -3.57
CA LYS A 17 -18.65 -32.96 -3.80
C LYS A 17 -19.06 -31.79 -4.72
N ARG A 18 -19.86 -32.05 -5.76
CA ARG A 18 -20.39 -31.02 -6.66
C ARG A 18 -21.27 -30.01 -5.91
N LYS A 19 -22.24 -30.49 -5.13
CA LYS A 19 -23.11 -29.65 -4.29
C LYS A 19 -22.32 -28.76 -3.33
N ARG A 20 -21.34 -29.32 -2.62
CA ARG A 20 -20.47 -28.55 -1.71
C ARG A 20 -19.65 -27.47 -2.43
N ASN A 21 -19.10 -27.81 -3.60
CA ASN A 21 -18.33 -26.85 -4.39
C ASN A 21 -19.22 -25.71 -4.92
N GLU A 22 -20.47 -26.02 -5.31
CA GLU A 22 -21.45 -25.02 -5.72
C GLU A 22 -21.82 -24.08 -4.57
N GLU A 23 -22.07 -24.61 -3.37
CA GLU A 23 -22.32 -23.83 -2.14
C GLU A 23 -21.13 -22.92 -1.79
N TRP A 24 -19.90 -23.45 -1.83
CA TRP A 24 -18.69 -22.65 -1.59
C TRP A 24 -18.47 -21.59 -2.65
N ALA A 25 -18.75 -21.89 -3.93
CA ALA A 25 -18.66 -20.92 -5.00
C ALA A 25 -19.69 -19.78 -4.81
N LEU A 26 -20.89 -20.09 -4.35
CA LEU A 26 -21.92 -19.10 -4.02
C LEU A 26 -21.50 -18.21 -2.85
N ALA A 27 -21.02 -18.80 -1.75
CA ALA A 27 -20.53 -18.05 -0.59
C ALA A 27 -19.36 -17.13 -0.97
N LYS A 28 -18.38 -17.63 -1.73
CA LYS A 28 -17.24 -16.85 -2.20
C LYS A 28 -17.66 -15.70 -3.12
N LYS A 29 -18.66 -15.89 -3.98
CA LYS A 29 -19.22 -14.79 -4.80
C LYS A 29 -19.82 -13.69 -3.94
N GLN A 30 -20.59 -14.05 -2.92
CA GLN A 30 -21.17 -13.09 -1.98
C GLN A 30 -20.09 -12.32 -1.21
N GLU A 31 -19.06 -13.01 -0.71
CA GLU A 31 -17.92 -12.37 -0.03
C GLU A 31 -17.18 -11.38 -0.94
N ILE A 32 -16.93 -11.76 -2.19
CA ILE A 32 -16.28 -10.89 -3.18
C ILE A 32 -17.15 -9.66 -3.46
N GLU A 33 -18.47 -9.80 -3.55
CA GLU A 33 -19.36 -8.66 -3.74
C GLU A 33 -19.33 -7.69 -2.57
N VAL A 34 -19.35 -8.21 -1.33
CA VAL A 34 -19.20 -7.39 -0.12
C VAL A 34 -17.85 -6.69 -0.10
N ALA A 35 -16.76 -7.41 -0.37
CA ALA A 35 -15.41 -6.84 -0.43
C ALA A 35 -15.30 -5.77 -1.53
N LYS A 36 -15.94 -5.97 -2.70
CA LYS A 36 -16.01 -4.96 -3.77
C LYS A 36 -16.77 -3.71 -3.35
N LYS A 37 -17.86 -3.85 -2.59
CA LYS A 37 -18.60 -2.70 -2.04
C LYS A 37 -17.72 -1.94 -1.05
N GLN A 38 -17.08 -2.63 -0.11
CA GLN A 38 -16.16 -2.02 0.84
C GLN A 38 -14.96 -1.34 0.17
N ALA A 39 -14.38 -1.95 -0.86
CA ALA A 39 -13.27 -1.35 -1.61
C ALA A 39 -13.68 -0.08 -2.35
N ARG A 40 -14.92 -0.02 -2.88
CA ARG A 40 -15.47 1.19 -3.50
C ARG A 40 -15.62 2.32 -2.49
N GLU A 41 -16.14 2.04 -1.30
CA GLU A 41 -16.24 3.05 -0.24
C GLU A 41 -14.86 3.51 0.24
N LYS A 42 -13.90 2.59 0.46
CA LYS A 42 -12.52 2.93 0.79
C LYS A 42 -11.87 3.84 -0.26
N ARG A 43 -12.10 3.58 -1.56
CA ARG A 43 -11.58 4.43 -2.64
C ARG A 43 -12.10 5.86 -2.56
N LYS A 44 -13.39 6.06 -2.26
CA LYS A 44 -13.98 7.40 -2.07
C LYS A 44 -13.33 8.13 -0.90
N VAL A 45 -13.06 7.42 0.20
CA VAL A 45 -12.38 7.99 1.38
C VAL A 45 -10.94 8.39 1.04
N ILE A 46 -10.17 7.50 0.40
CA ILE A 46 -8.78 7.78 0.01
C ILE A 46 -8.71 9.01 -0.91
N TYR A 47 -9.63 9.12 -1.87
CA TYR A 47 -9.69 10.26 -2.78
C TYR A 47 -9.90 11.59 -2.02
N LYS A 48 -10.91 11.66 -1.15
CA LYS A 48 -11.14 12.84 -0.29
C LYS A 48 -9.98 13.13 0.65
N GLN A 49 -9.31 12.09 1.14
CA GLN A 49 -8.16 12.25 2.03
C GLN A 49 -6.95 12.83 1.29
N ALA A 50 -6.74 12.45 0.04
CA ALA A 50 -5.69 13.03 -0.80
C ALA A 50 -5.91 14.54 -1.03
N GLU A 51 -7.15 14.95 -1.30
CA GLU A 51 -7.50 16.38 -1.42
C GLU A 51 -7.19 17.14 -0.13
N LYS A 52 -7.54 16.59 1.04
CA LYS A 52 -7.23 17.20 2.34
C LYS A 52 -5.73 17.36 2.56
N PHE A 53 -4.94 16.31 2.30
CA PHE A 53 -3.49 16.39 2.47
C PHE A 53 -2.85 17.43 1.53
N SER A 54 -3.33 17.52 0.28
CA SER A 54 -2.85 18.56 -0.65
C SER A 54 -3.12 19.97 -0.10
N ALA A 55 -4.34 20.22 0.38
CA ALA A 55 -4.70 21.51 0.95
C ALA A 55 -3.88 21.86 2.20
N GLU A 56 -3.65 20.88 3.08
CA GLU A 56 -2.84 21.02 4.28
C GLU A 56 -1.38 21.41 3.95
N TYR A 57 -0.74 20.74 2.98
CA TYR A 57 0.62 21.08 2.58
C TYR A 57 0.72 22.45 1.91
N GLU A 58 -0.28 22.85 1.12
CA GLU A 58 -0.34 24.20 0.55
C GLU A 58 -0.50 25.29 1.63
N GLU A 59 -1.34 25.05 2.62
CA GLU A 59 -1.54 25.97 3.74
C GLU A 59 -0.26 26.11 4.58
N GLN A 60 0.39 24.99 4.92
CA GLN A 60 1.67 24.99 5.62
C GLN A 60 2.76 25.79 4.87
N ALA A 61 2.84 25.63 3.54
CA ALA A 61 3.78 26.39 2.73
C ALA A 61 3.48 27.90 2.73
N LYS A 62 2.21 28.29 2.64
CA LYS A 62 1.78 29.69 2.73
C LYS A 62 2.06 30.28 4.11
N GLU A 63 1.82 29.51 5.16
CA GLU A 63 2.07 29.92 6.55
C GLU A 63 3.56 30.17 6.80
N LEU A 64 4.45 29.29 6.34
CA LEU A 64 5.89 29.51 6.42
C LEU A 64 6.32 30.83 5.77
N VAL A 65 5.76 31.16 4.60
CA VAL A 65 6.02 32.44 3.93
C VAL A 65 5.46 33.62 4.73
N ARG A 66 4.25 33.49 5.30
CA ARG A 66 3.65 34.52 6.16
C ARG A 66 4.54 34.80 7.37
N LEU A 67 4.97 33.77 8.09
CA LEU A 67 5.82 33.88 9.27
C LEU A 67 7.18 34.54 8.95
N LYS A 68 7.81 34.17 7.82
CA LYS A 68 9.03 34.85 7.35
C LYS A 68 8.82 36.33 7.08
N ARG A 69 7.70 36.71 6.45
CA ARG A 69 7.35 38.11 6.17
C ARG A 69 7.08 38.90 7.44
N GLU A 70 6.30 38.34 8.37
CA GLU A 70 6.02 38.96 9.66
C GLU A 70 7.28 39.16 10.51
N ALA A 71 8.17 38.17 10.54
CA ALA A 71 9.47 38.30 11.22
C ALA A 71 10.30 39.44 10.60
N LYS A 72 10.37 39.50 9.26
CA LYS A 72 11.08 40.56 8.54
C LYS A 72 10.49 41.95 8.81
N LEU A 73 9.16 42.08 8.87
CA LEU A 73 8.48 43.34 9.20
C LEU A 73 8.79 43.83 10.61
N LYS A 74 8.91 42.90 11.57
CA LYS A 74 9.29 43.19 12.96
C LYS A 74 10.81 43.42 13.13
N GLY A 75 11.59 43.36 12.05
CA GLY A 75 13.05 43.51 12.09
C GLY A 75 13.80 42.28 12.61
N GLY A 76 13.14 41.12 12.72
CA GLY A 76 13.71 39.85 13.17
C GLY A 76 13.82 38.81 12.05
N PHE A 77 14.20 37.58 12.44
CA PHE A 77 14.33 36.44 11.53
C PHE A 77 13.48 35.26 12.01
N TYR A 78 12.82 34.57 11.07
CA TYR A 78 12.10 33.33 11.36
C TYR A 78 13.04 32.14 11.20
N VAL A 79 13.18 31.33 12.26
CA VAL A 79 13.97 30.11 12.24
C VAL A 79 13.06 28.94 11.85
N GLU A 80 13.37 28.30 10.73
CA GLU A 80 12.62 27.14 10.27
C GLU A 80 12.90 25.90 11.15
N PRO A 81 11.91 25.02 11.35
CA PRO A 81 12.12 23.77 12.06
C PRO A 81 13.06 22.83 11.28
N GLU A 82 13.90 22.09 12.00
CA GLU A 82 14.79 21.10 11.39
C GLU A 82 14.02 19.93 10.77
N ALA A 83 14.53 19.39 9.67
CA ALA A 83 13.94 18.26 8.96
C ALA A 83 14.03 16.97 9.80
N LYS A 84 12.91 16.25 9.95
CA LYS A 84 12.82 15.04 10.80
C LYS A 84 13.12 13.73 10.07
N LEU A 85 12.97 13.70 8.74
CA LEU A 85 13.07 12.49 7.94
C LEU A 85 14.17 12.65 6.88
N LEU A 86 14.86 11.56 6.61
CA LEU A 86 15.92 11.49 5.60
C LEU A 86 15.62 10.33 4.63
N PHE A 87 15.80 10.59 3.34
CA PHE A 87 15.78 9.55 2.30
C PHE A 87 17.23 9.22 1.90
N ILE A 88 17.68 8.01 2.20
CA ILE A 88 19.09 7.61 2.03
C ILE A 88 19.18 6.64 0.86
N ILE A 89 20.05 6.94 -0.11
CA ILE A 89 20.39 6.08 -1.24
C ILE A 89 21.88 5.73 -1.16
N ARG A 90 22.22 4.46 -1.41
CA ARG A 90 23.61 4.00 -1.45
C ARG A 90 24.20 4.22 -2.85
N ILE A 91 25.16 5.13 -2.96
CA ILE A 91 25.83 5.46 -4.23
C ILE A 91 27.06 4.60 -4.53
N ARG A 92 27.75 4.10 -3.48
CA ARG A 92 28.98 3.30 -3.61
C ARG A 92 28.70 1.82 -3.34
N GLY A 93 29.33 0.96 -4.12
CA GLY A 93 29.29 -0.49 -3.90
C GLY A 93 29.98 -0.94 -2.61
N ILE A 94 30.03 -2.25 -2.39
CA ILE A 94 30.63 -2.86 -1.18
C ILE A 94 32.15 -3.04 -1.24
N ASN A 95 32.77 -2.69 -2.38
CA ASN A 95 34.21 -2.85 -2.61
C ASN A 95 35.02 -1.85 -1.79
N ALA A 96 36.04 -2.36 -1.09
CA ALA A 96 36.89 -1.58 -0.19
C ALA A 96 36.11 -0.75 0.85
N VAL A 97 35.02 -1.32 1.39
CA VAL A 97 34.26 -0.77 2.53
C VAL A 97 34.55 -1.62 3.75
N ASP A 98 34.85 -0.96 4.87
CA ASP A 98 35.13 -1.63 6.14
C ASP A 98 33.94 -2.47 6.63
N PRO A 99 34.18 -3.54 7.40
CA PRO A 99 33.10 -4.42 7.86
C PRO A 99 32.04 -3.74 8.74
N LYS A 100 32.40 -2.70 9.51
CA LYS A 100 31.44 -1.99 10.38
C LYS A 100 30.47 -1.16 9.55
N THR A 101 30.96 -0.38 8.60
CA THR A 101 30.12 0.40 7.67
C THR A 101 29.25 -0.52 6.82
N ARG A 102 29.79 -1.66 6.35
CA ARG A 102 29.00 -2.67 5.64
C ARG A 102 27.82 -3.17 6.48
N LYS A 103 28.03 -3.37 7.79
CA LYS A 103 26.96 -3.78 8.70
C LYS A 103 25.92 -2.67 8.91
N ILE A 104 26.34 -1.42 9.03
CA ILE A 104 25.42 -0.27 9.13
C ILE A 104 24.53 -0.17 7.88
N LEU A 105 25.10 -0.32 6.68
CA LEU A 105 24.34 -0.33 5.43
C LEU A 105 23.31 -1.47 5.39
N GLN A 106 23.66 -2.65 5.92
CA GLN A 106 22.72 -3.77 6.03
C GLN A 106 21.56 -3.47 6.99
N LEU A 107 21.83 -2.82 8.12
CA LEU A 107 20.81 -2.42 9.09
C LEU A 107 19.84 -1.39 8.50
N LEU A 108 20.36 -0.44 7.72
CA LEU A 108 19.55 0.52 6.94
C LEU A 108 18.88 -0.11 5.71
N ARG A 109 19.09 -1.41 5.47
CA ARG A 109 18.55 -2.17 4.32
C ARG A 109 19.06 -1.70 2.95
N LEU A 110 20.19 -1.01 2.92
CA LEU A 110 20.87 -0.55 1.70
C LEU A 110 21.73 -1.68 1.12
N ARG A 111 21.09 -2.66 0.48
CA ARG A 111 21.73 -3.90 0.00
C ARG A 111 22.29 -3.79 -1.42
N GLN A 112 21.68 -2.97 -2.26
CA GLN A 112 22.01 -2.80 -3.66
C GLN A 112 22.39 -1.33 -3.96
N VAL A 113 23.25 -1.15 -4.95
CA VAL A 113 23.46 0.13 -5.64
C VAL A 113 22.67 0.05 -6.93
#